data_AF-A0A4Y6PT38-F1
#
_entry.id   AF-A0A4Y6PT38-F1
#
_cell.length_a   1.000
_cell.length_b   1.000
_cell.length_c   1.000
_cell.angle_alpha   90.00
_cell.angle_beta   90.00
_cell.angle_gamma   90.00
#
_symmetry.space_group_name_H-M   'P 1'
#
loop_
_entity.id
_entity.type
_entity.pdbx_description
1 polymer ?
#
loop_
_entity_poly.entity_id
_entity_poly.type
_entity_poly.pdbx_seq_one_letter_code
_entity_poly.pdbx_strand_id
1 'polypeptide(L)'
;MVDTNRFKLGPDCVRLVSEVAAILARRNEDNVTHVLEVTTYLPLDVQSVARILESLEDNEGGGVQRIQSDTLPYFHFEDPDVYSLRELDLDRGEHLEDIQGLMRTINALKTDEEWERKVYDQHQVLQVAAGAKSSTVELSYFTSRLDLPSAKIQSILNDFGAEGHIELHYDEDTDTLSYTFPDFDYPDVRFDRNMSLQAKAEPKASTSPIWGIIALATLGLLVVILLIKLSL
;
A
#
# COMPACT_ATOMS: atom_id res chain seq x y z
N MET A 1 -18.30 14.47 -3.15
CA MET A 1 -18.29 13.40 -2.12
C MET A 1 -17.98 12.10 -2.83
N VAL A 2 -16.74 11.59 -2.73
CA VAL A 2 -16.37 10.31 -3.35
C VAL A 2 -17.28 9.23 -2.78
N ASP A 3 -17.77 8.37 -3.67
CA ASP A 3 -18.52 7.18 -3.29
C ASP A 3 -17.54 6.16 -2.70
N THR A 4 -17.14 6.38 -1.45
CA THR A 4 -16.28 5.49 -0.64
C THR A 4 -16.86 4.06 -0.56
N ASN A 5 -18.14 3.89 -0.90
CA ASN A 5 -18.80 2.59 -1.03
C ASN A 5 -18.30 1.76 -2.20
N ARG A 6 -17.77 2.38 -3.28
CA ARG A 6 -17.34 1.64 -4.48
C ARG A 6 -15.99 0.95 -4.31
N PHE A 7 -15.13 1.43 -3.41
CA PHE A 7 -13.77 0.90 -3.19
C PHE A 7 -13.52 0.30 -1.80
N LYS A 8 -14.50 0.35 -0.89
CA LYS A 8 -14.36 -0.11 0.51
C LYS A 8 -13.16 0.51 1.25
N LEU A 9 -12.61 1.64 0.78
CA LEU A 9 -11.53 2.34 1.44
C LEU A 9 -12.11 3.15 2.61
N GLY A 10 -11.68 2.81 3.83
CA GLY A 10 -12.18 3.42 5.06
C GLY A 10 -11.61 4.84 5.26
N PRO A 11 -12.24 5.65 6.14
CA PRO A 11 -11.78 7.00 6.46
C PRO A 11 -10.34 7.04 7.01
N ASP A 12 -9.89 5.96 7.66
CA ASP A 12 -8.52 5.83 8.15
C ASP A 12 -7.49 5.73 7.03
N CYS A 13 -7.81 5.09 5.91
CA CYS A 13 -6.94 5.04 4.73
C CYS A 13 -6.84 6.41 4.07
N VAL A 14 -7.97 7.13 3.96
CA VAL A 14 -7.98 8.50 3.42
C VAL A 14 -7.07 9.39 4.25
N ARG A 15 -7.29 9.43 5.57
CA ARG A 15 -6.47 10.22 6.50
C ARG A 15 -4.98 9.89 6.38
N LEU A 16 -4.64 8.60 6.34
CA LEU A 16 -3.25 8.17 6.27
C LEU A 16 -2.57 8.57 4.96
N VAL A 17 -3.22 8.33 3.83
CA VAL A 17 -2.68 8.70 2.51
C VAL A 17 -2.50 10.22 2.43
N SER A 18 -3.48 10.99 2.90
CA SER A 18 -3.37 12.45 2.96
C SER A 18 -2.21 12.92 3.85
N GLU A 19 -2.04 12.32 5.04
CA GLU A 19 -0.97 12.67 5.99
C GLU A 19 0.41 12.34 5.40
N VAL A 20 0.58 11.15 4.80
CA VAL A 20 1.82 10.74 4.13
C VAL A 20 2.13 11.66 2.95
N ALA A 21 1.15 11.91 2.08
CA ALA A 21 1.34 12.76 0.90
C ALA A 21 1.72 14.19 1.28
N ALA A 22 1.11 14.76 2.31
CA ALA A 22 1.45 16.08 2.79
C ALA A 22 2.85 16.16 3.41
N ILE A 23 3.26 15.15 4.18
CA ILE A 23 4.62 15.09 4.73
C ILE A 23 5.65 14.97 3.60
N LEU A 24 5.38 14.18 2.56
CA LEU A 24 6.26 14.08 1.40
C LEU A 24 6.30 15.38 0.60
N ALA A 25 5.13 15.99 0.34
CA ALA A 25 5.04 17.28 -0.30
C ALA A 25 5.92 18.32 0.40
N ARG A 26 5.82 18.42 1.73
CA ARG A 26 6.63 19.34 2.55
C ARG A 26 8.15 19.09 2.47
N ARG A 27 8.59 17.87 2.13
CA ARG A 27 10.03 17.57 1.96
C ARG A 27 10.59 18.15 0.65
N ASN A 28 9.73 18.43 -0.33
CA ASN A 28 10.10 18.96 -1.64
C ASN A 28 9.95 20.48 -1.67
N GLU A 29 10.83 21.19 -2.39
CA GLU A 29 10.88 22.67 -2.41
C GLU A 29 9.57 23.32 -2.87
N ASP A 30 8.84 22.65 -3.76
CA ASP A 30 7.58 23.13 -4.35
C ASP A 30 6.32 22.59 -3.64
N ASN A 31 6.43 21.94 -2.47
CA ASN A 31 5.29 21.30 -1.81
C ASN A 31 4.54 20.27 -2.70
N VAL A 32 5.28 19.48 -3.45
CA VAL A 32 4.73 18.51 -4.43
C VAL A 32 5.06 17.08 -4.06
N THR A 33 4.18 16.15 -4.39
CA THR A 33 4.47 14.71 -4.31
C THR A 33 3.82 13.96 -5.47
N HIS A 34 4.36 12.80 -5.79
CA HIS A 34 3.84 11.92 -6.83
C HIS A 34 3.12 10.70 -6.24
N VAL A 35 2.09 10.20 -6.93
CA VAL A 35 1.32 9.00 -6.50
C VAL A 35 2.23 7.82 -6.19
N LEU A 36 3.20 7.54 -7.06
CA LEU A 36 4.13 6.43 -6.90
C LEU A 36 5.02 6.61 -5.66
N GLU A 37 5.49 7.83 -5.39
CA GLU A 37 6.27 8.15 -4.20
C GLU A 37 5.47 7.85 -2.93
N VAL A 38 4.24 8.38 -2.84
CA VAL A 38 3.30 8.14 -1.72
C VAL A 38 3.03 6.65 -1.54
N THR A 39 2.85 5.93 -2.64
CA THR A 39 2.61 4.48 -2.62
C THR A 39 3.77 3.72 -1.96
N THR A 40 5.03 4.14 -2.11
CA THR A 40 6.16 3.46 -1.47
C THR A 40 6.10 3.45 0.06
N TYR A 41 5.32 4.32 0.69
CA TYR A 41 5.19 4.39 2.14
C TYR A 41 3.97 3.62 2.67
N LEU A 42 3.15 3.03 1.80
CA LEU A 42 1.86 2.47 2.18
C LEU A 42 1.71 1.04 1.65
N PRO A 43 1.14 0.12 2.43
CA PRO A 43 0.84 -1.24 1.96
C PRO A 43 -0.46 -1.28 1.12
N LEU A 44 -0.55 -0.45 0.09
CA LEU A 44 -1.73 -0.27 -0.77
C LEU A 44 -1.34 -0.31 -2.25
N ASP A 45 -2.27 -0.67 -3.13
CA ASP A 45 -2.04 -0.58 -4.57
C ASP A 45 -2.06 0.87 -5.06
N VAL A 46 -1.32 1.14 -6.14
CA VAL A 46 -1.14 2.50 -6.73
C VAL A 46 -2.49 3.17 -6.98
N GLN A 47 -3.46 2.42 -7.48
CA GLN A 47 -4.78 2.95 -7.83
C GLN A 47 -5.56 3.43 -6.60
N SER A 48 -5.47 2.72 -5.48
CA SER A 48 -6.10 3.15 -4.22
C SER A 48 -5.51 4.47 -3.73
N VAL A 49 -4.19 4.65 -3.84
CA VAL A 49 -3.49 5.89 -3.47
C VAL A 49 -3.89 7.03 -4.42
N ALA A 50 -3.83 6.79 -5.74
CA ALA A 50 -4.18 7.77 -6.77
C ALA A 50 -5.58 8.36 -6.54
N ARG A 51 -6.57 7.50 -6.31
CA ARG A 51 -7.97 7.91 -6.09
C ARG A 51 -8.16 8.74 -4.84
N ILE A 52 -7.42 8.45 -3.77
CA ILE A 52 -7.48 9.25 -2.55
C ILE A 52 -6.88 10.62 -2.82
N LEU A 53 -5.74 10.72 -3.50
CA LEU A 53 -5.13 12.02 -3.82
C LEU A 53 -6.01 12.86 -4.77
N GLU A 54 -6.61 12.23 -5.78
CA GLU A 54 -7.65 12.85 -6.64
C GLU A 54 -8.81 13.42 -5.81
N SER A 55 -9.25 12.71 -4.77
CA SER A 55 -10.34 13.19 -3.92
C SER A 55 -10.00 14.42 -3.08
N LEU A 56 -8.71 14.68 -2.84
CA LEU A 56 -8.26 15.87 -2.13
C LEU A 56 -8.29 17.11 -3.03
N GLU A 57 -8.04 16.94 -4.32
CA GLU A 57 -8.16 17.99 -5.35
C GLU A 57 -9.61 18.48 -5.47
N ASP A 58 -10.57 17.55 -5.44
CA ASP A 58 -12.01 17.88 -5.54
C ASP A 58 -12.56 18.64 -4.31
N ASN A 59 -11.77 18.79 -3.24
CA ASN A 59 -12.22 19.43 -2.02
C ASN A 59 -11.92 20.94 -2.11
N GLU A 60 -12.94 21.74 -2.45
CA GLU A 60 -12.86 23.19 -2.74
C GLU A 60 -12.21 24.08 -1.64
N GLY A 61 -11.89 23.54 -0.46
CA GLY A 61 -11.16 24.23 0.61
C GLY A 61 -9.85 23.57 1.05
N GLY A 62 -9.39 22.54 0.33
CA GLY A 62 -8.23 21.72 0.70
C GLY A 62 -6.88 22.24 0.23
N GLY A 63 -6.83 23.13 -0.77
CA GLY A 63 -5.56 23.67 -1.27
C GLY A 63 -4.69 22.63 -1.99
N VAL A 64 -5.22 21.45 -2.35
CA VAL A 64 -4.51 20.45 -3.15
C VAL A 64 -4.86 20.66 -4.61
N GLN A 65 -3.84 20.74 -5.47
CA GLN A 65 -4.01 20.94 -6.92
C GLN A 65 -3.13 19.97 -7.68
N ARG A 66 -3.67 19.39 -8.76
CA ARG A 66 -2.84 18.64 -9.69
C ARG A 66 -2.07 19.62 -10.57
N ILE A 67 -0.75 19.53 -10.54
CA ILE A 67 0.15 20.30 -11.41
C ILE A 67 0.86 19.37 -12.38
N GLN A 68 1.17 19.88 -13.56
CA GLN A 68 1.96 19.14 -14.55
C GLN A 68 3.42 19.58 -14.41
N SER A 69 4.32 18.67 -14.06
CA SER A 69 5.77 18.91 -14.09
C SER A 69 6.39 18.06 -15.18
N ASP A 70 7.03 18.71 -16.14
CA ASP A 70 7.44 18.11 -17.41
C ASP A 70 6.28 17.40 -18.10
N THR A 71 6.20 16.09 -17.91
CA THR A 71 5.28 15.17 -18.56
C THR A 71 4.48 14.32 -17.58
N LEU A 72 4.76 14.41 -16.27
CA LEU A 72 4.06 13.66 -15.23
C LEU A 72 3.20 14.59 -14.34
N PRO A 73 2.03 14.12 -13.88
CA PRO A 73 1.18 14.85 -12.95
C PRO A 73 1.67 14.68 -11.50
N TYR A 74 1.81 15.80 -10.81
CA TYR A 74 2.14 15.86 -9.37
C TYR A 74 0.99 16.49 -8.60
N PHE A 75 0.92 16.20 -7.30
CA PHE A 75 -0.03 16.84 -6.40
C PHE A 75 0.70 17.91 -5.60
N HIS A 76 0.35 19.17 -5.84
CA HIS A 76 0.80 20.33 -5.10
C HIS A 76 -0.11 20.58 -3.89
N PHE A 77 0.49 20.76 -2.72
CA PHE A 77 -0.20 21.11 -1.48
C PHE A 77 0.10 22.57 -1.14
N GLU A 78 -0.90 23.45 -1.21
CA GLU A 78 -0.75 24.87 -0.88
C GLU A 78 -0.32 25.07 0.58
N ASP A 79 -0.91 24.30 1.49
CA ASP A 79 -0.51 24.24 2.89
C ASP A 79 -0.51 22.76 3.36
N PRO A 80 0.66 22.07 3.29
CA PRO A 80 0.76 20.68 3.73
C PRO A 80 0.41 20.47 5.22
N ASP A 81 0.55 21.50 6.07
CA ASP A 81 0.35 21.35 7.52
C ASP A 81 -1.13 21.16 7.89
N VAL A 82 -2.07 21.51 7.00
CA VAL A 82 -3.50 21.19 7.16
C VAL A 82 -3.75 19.67 7.21
N TYR A 83 -2.89 18.90 6.54
CA TYR A 83 -2.99 17.45 6.40
C TYR A 83 -1.97 16.70 7.26
N SER A 84 -0.82 17.30 7.56
CA SER A 84 0.21 16.77 8.46
C SER A 84 -0.11 17.15 9.91
N LEU A 85 -1.09 16.46 10.51
CA LEU A 85 -1.53 16.73 11.89
C LEU A 85 -0.47 16.33 12.95
N ARG A 86 0.59 15.62 12.55
CA ARG A 86 1.66 15.10 13.40
C ARG A 86 2.99 15.15 12.67
N GLU A 87 4.07 15.41 13.41
CA GLU A 87 5.44 15.16 12.95
C GLU A 87 5.69 13.65 13.01
N LEU A 88 5.76 12.99 11.85
CA LEU A 88 5.98 11.55 11.73
C LEU A 88 7.28 11.29 10.97
N ASP A 89 8.08 10.38 11.50
CA ASP A 89 9.18 9.77 10.77
C ASP A 89 8.64 8.65 9.85
N LEU A 90 8.35 9.02 8.61
CA LEU A 90 7.86 8.08 7.58
C LEU A 90 8.86 6.96 7.28
N ASP A 91 10.15 7.24 7.44
CA ASP A 91 11.22 6.28 7.14
C ASP A 91 11.31 5.22 8.22
N ARG A 92 11.02 5.58 9.48
CA ARG A 92 10.77 4.62 10.56
C ARG A 92 9.42 3.91 10.46
N GLY A 93 8.46 4.50 9.75
CA GLY A 93 7.14 3.92 9.55
C GLY A 93 6.17 4.24 10.69
N GLU A 94 6.41 5.34 11.42
CA GLU A 94 5.58 5.78 12.55
C GLU A 94 4.12 6.01 12.14
N HIS A 95 3.88 6.38 10.89
CA HIS A 95 2.53 6.51 10.33
C HIS A 95 1.76 5.18 10.29
N LEU A 96 2.43 4.03 10.38
CA LEU A 96 1.82 2.70 10.31
C LEU A 96 1.58 2.08 11.70
N GLU A 97 2.24 2.57 12.76
CA GLU A 97 2.25 1.93 14.08
C GLU A 97 0.91 2.05 14.84
N ASP A 98 0.18 3.16 14.65
CA ASP A 98 -0.98 3.51 15.48
C ASP A 98 -2.34 3.36 14.79
N ILE A 99 -2.41 2.73 13.62
CA ILE A 99 -3.65 2.73 12.82
C ILE A 99 -4.31 1.35 12.81
N GLN A 100 -4.93 1.00 13.95
CA GLN A 100 -5.88 -0.14 14.03
C GLN A 100 -6.99 -0.05 12.96
N GLY A 101 -7.29 1.16 12.49
CA GLY A 101 -8.17 1.43 11.35
C GLY A 101 -7.62 0.95 10.00
N LEU A 102 -6.37 1.25 9.70
CA LEU A 102 -5.65 0.83 8.50
C LEU A 102 -5.59 -0.69 8.44
N MET A 103 -5.21 -1.35 9.54
CA MET A 103 -5.16 -2.81 9.59
C MET A 103 -6.54 -3.44 9.40
N ARG A 104 -7.62 -2.81 9.88
CA ARG A 104 -8.99 -3.25 9.59
C ARG A 104 -9.34 -3.13 8.11
N THR A 105 -8.99 -2.02 7.46
CA THR A 105 -9.23 -1.83 6.02
C THR A 105 -8.39 -2.78 5.18
N ILE A 106 -7.09 -2.91 5.47
CA ILE A 106 -6.20 -3.88 4.83
C ILE A 106 -6.75 -5.31 4.97
N ASN A 107 -7.17 -5.71 6.17
CA ASN A 107 -7.75 -7.04 6.39
C ASN A 107 -9.06 -7.26 5.62
N ALA A 108 -9.86 -6.21 5.42
CA ALA A 108 -11.06 -6.29 4.59
C ALA A 108 -10.71 -6.43 3.10
N LEU A 109 -9.68 -5.72 2.61
CA LEU A 109 -9.21 -5.83 1.23
C LEU A 109 -8.56 -7.20 0.95
N LYS A 110 -7.82 -7.76 1.92
CA LYS A 110 -7.23 -9.12 1.86
C LYS A 110 -8.24 -10.26 1.70
N THR A 111 -9.54 -10.00 1.85
CA THR A 111 -10.56 -11.02 1.50
C THR A 111 -10.55 -11.38 0.01
N ASP A 112 -9.91 -10.53 -0.81
CA ASP A 112 -9.63 -10.75 -2.22
C ASP A 112 -8.15 -11.15 -2.41
N GLU A 113 -7.89 -12.43 -2.72
CA GLU A 113 -6.53 -12.93 -2.96
C GLU A 113 -5.87 -12.31 -4.20
N GLU A 114 -6.66 -11.80 -5.16
CA GLU A 114 -6.13 -11.11 -6.34
C GLU A 114 -5.57 -9.74 -5.97
N TRP A 115 -6.14 -9.08 -4.95
CA TRP A 115 -5.66 -7.79 -4.47
C TRP A 115 -4.29 -7.90 -3.80
N GLU A 116 -4.09 -8.88 -2.89
CA GLU A 116 -2.80 -9.07 -2.21
C GLU A 116 -1.66 -9.31 -3.21
N ARG A 117 -1.91 -10.16 -4.22
CA ARG A 117 -0.93 -10.41 -5.29
C ARG A 117 -0.70 -9.17 -6.15
N LYS A 118 -1.76 -8.43 -6.52
CA LYS A 118 -1.65 -7.18 -7.29
C LYS A 118 -0.75 -6.19 -6.58
N VAL A 119 -0.98 -5.98 -5.29
CA VAL A 119 -0.21 -5.03 -4.48
C VAL A 119 1.26 -5.46 -4.43
N TYR A 120 1.53 -6.72 -4.10
CA TYR A 120 2.90 -7.25 -4.06
C TYR A 120 3.64 -7.05 -5.39
N ASP A 121 3.04 -7.48 -6.51
CA ASP A 121 3.65 -7.35 -7.84
C ASP A 121 3.94 -5.88 -8.19
N GLN A 122 3.01 -4.96 -7.87
CA GLN A 122 3.21 -3.52 -8.11
C GLN A 122 4.38 -2.97 -7.27
N HIS A 123 4.45 -3.30 -5.98
CA HIS A 123 5.55 -2.84 -5.14
C HIS A 123 6.91 -3.41 -5.56
N GLN A 124 6.97 -4.64 -6.08
CA GLN A 124 8.20 -5.18 -6.64
C GLN A 124 8.67 -4.37 -7.86
N VAL A 125 7.75 -4.00 -8.77
CA VAL A 125 8.06 -3.13 -9.91
C VAL A 125 8.57 -1.76 -9.43
N LEU A 126 7.91 -1.15 -8.44
CA LEU A 126 8.34 0.13 -7.87
C LEU A 126 9.71 0.05 -7.20
N GLN A 127 10.01 -1.03 -6.48
CA GLN A 127 11.32 -1.22 -5.84
C GLN A 127 12.43 -1.34 -6.88
N VAL A 128 12.19 -2.09 -7.96
CA VAL A 128 13.16 -2.22 -9.06
C VAL A 128 13.35 -0.89 -9.81
N ALA A 129 12.26 -0.13 -10.01
CA ALA A 129 12.33 1.19 -10.62
C ALA A 129 13.15 2.18 -9.76
N ALA A 130 12.88 2.25 -8.45
CA ALA A 130 13.62 3.11 -7.52
C ALA A 130 15.12 2.77 -7.44
N GLY A 131 15.47 1.49 -7.62
CA GLY A 131 16.86 1.03 -7.64
C GLY A 131 17.59 1.27 -8.96
N ALA A 132 16.94 1.82 -9.98
CA ALA A 132 17.56 2.12 -11.26
C ALA A 132 18.45 3.36 -11.20
N LYS A 133 19.53 3.38 -11.99
CA LYS A 133 20.44 4.54 -12.06
C LYS A 133 19.88 5.70 -12.89
N SER A 134 18.81 5.45 -13.62
CA SER A 134 18.18 6.36 -14.58
C SER A 134 16.68 6.29 -14.35
N SER A 135 15.99 7.43 -14.45
CA SER A 135 14.53 7.52 -14.37
C SER A 135 13.85 6.82 -15.54
N THR A 136 14.48 6.80 -16.71
CA THR A 136 14.05 6.02 -17.87
C THR A 136 14.64 4.62 -17.82
N VAL A 137 13.77 3.61 -17.79
CA VAL A 137 14.11 2.20 -17.57
C VAL A 137 13.47 1.32 -18.64
N GLU A 138 14.28 0.48 -19.29
CA GLU A 138 13.79 -0.48 -20.28
C GLU A 138 13.05 -1.67 -19.66
N LEU A 139 12.11 -2.27 -20.41
CA LEU A 139 11.44 -3.52 -19.99
C LEU A 139 12.45 -4.64 -19.64
N SER A 140 13.56 -4.71 -20.39
CA SER A 140 14.65 -5.67 -20.20
C SER A 140 15.29 -5.60 -18.80
N TYR A 141 15.33 -4.40 -18.22
CA TYR A 141 15.87 -4.17 -16.89
C TYR A 141 14.99 -4.83 -15.82
N PHE A 142 13.67 -4.71 -15.93
CA PHE A 142 12.72 -5.32 -15.01
C PHE A 142 12.70 -6.83 -15.11
N THR A 143 12.64 -7.38 -16.34
CA THR A 143 12.61 -8.84 -16.56
C THR A 143 13.86 -9.56 -16.06
N SER A 144 15.00 -8.86 -15.99
CA SER A 144 16.25 -9.41 -15.43
C SER A 144 16.32 -9.40 -13.90
N ARG A 145 15.41 -8.70 -13.21
CA ARG A 145 15.44 -8.48 -11.75
C ARG A 145 14.21 -9.02 -11.02
N LEU A 146 13.09 -9.12 -11.71
CA LEU A 146 11.83 -9.62 -11.17
C LEU A 146 11.61 -11.07 -11.58
N ASP A 147 11.22 -11.90 -10.63
CA ASP A 147 10.71 -13.25 -10.90
C ASP A 147 9.23 -13.21 -11.31
N LEU A 148 8.92 -12.38 -12.32
CA LEU A 148 7.58 -12.21 -12.87
C LEU A 148 7.63 -12.44 -14.39
N PRO A 149 6.57 -13.02 -14.99
CA PRO A 149 6.48 -13.12 -16.44
C PRO A 149 6.56 -11.75 -17.11
N SER A 150 7.33 -11.62 -18.20
CA SER A 150 7.49 -10.35 -18.92
C SER A 150 6.15 -9.69 -19.29
N ALA A 151 5.15 -10.49 -19.69
CA ALA A 151 3.81 -9.99 -20.01
C ALA A 151 3.10 -9.37 -18.78
N LYS A 152 3.35 -9.90 -17.58
CA LYS A 152 2.79 -9.37 -16.34
C LYS A 152 3.46 -8.05 -15.95
N ILE A 153 4.79 -7.98 -16.05
CA ILE A 153 5.55 -6.74 -15.83
C ILE A 153 5.07 -5.65 -16.79
N GLN A 154 5.00 -5.98 -18.08
CA GLN A 154 4.55 -5.04 -19.11
C GLN A 154 3.10 -4.60 -18.87
N SER A 155 2.21 -5.50 -18.44
CA SER A 155 0.84 -5.13 -18.06
C SER A 155 0.82 -4.10 -16.93
N ILE A 156 1.60 -4.30 -15.86
CA ILE A 156 1.66 -3.36 -14.72
C ILE A 156 2.20 -2.00 -15.17
N LEU A 157 3.27 -1.99 -15.96
CA LEU A 157 3.87 -0.75 -16.47
C LEU A 157 2.91 -0.02 -17.42
N ASN A 158 2.20 -0.74 -18.27
CA ASN A 158 1.19 -0.15 -19.15
C ASN A 158 0.01 0.41 -18.36
N ASP A 159 -0.40 -0.24 -17.27
CA ASP A 159 -1.43 0.28 -16.37
C ASP A 159 -0.97 1.60 -15.74
N PHE A 160 0.27 1.65 -15.23
CA PHE A 160 0.85 2.90 -14.70
C PHE A 160 0.92 3.99 -15.78
N GLY A 161 1.29 3.66 -17.01
CA GLY A 161 1.35 4.60 -18.12
C GLY A 161 -0.03 5.10 -18.54
N ALA A 162 -1.03 4.22 -18.60
CA ALA A 162 -2.41 4.57 -18.94
C ALA A 162 -3.07 5.45 -17.87
N GLU A 163 -2.71 5.26 -16.60
CA GLU A 163 -3.14 6.11 -15.48
C GLU A 163 -2.30 7.40 -15.37
N GLY A 164 -1.30 7.59 -16.22
CA GLY A 164 -0.46 8.80 -16.28
C GLY A 164 0.56 8.89 -15.16
N HIS A 165 0.92 7.79 -14.50
CA HIS A 165 1.89 7.75 -13.40
C HIS A 165 3.34 7.60 -13.88
N ILE A 166 3.54 7.14 -15.11
CA ILE A 166 4.83 7.04 -15.79
C ILE A 166 4.64 7.39 -17.27
N GLU A 167 5.73 7.73 -17.95
CA GLU A 167 5.69 7.85 -19.40
C GLU A 167 6.13 6.56 -20.08
N LEU A 168 5.50 6.25 -21.21
CA LEU A 168 5.89 5.16 -22.08
C LEU A 168 6.57 5.72 -23.32
N HIS A 169 7.79 5.26 -23.60
CA HIS A 169 8.55 5.61 -24.78
C HIS A 169 8.91 4.35 -25.57
N TYR A 170 8.49 4.33 -26.84
CA TYR A 170 8.79 3.26 -27.78
C TYR A 170 9.71 3.80 -28.87
N ASP A 171 10.91 3.22 -28.93
CA ASP A 171 11.89 3.49 -29.98
C ASP A 171 11.64 2.51 -31.14
N GLU A 172 11.15 3.02 -32.26
CA GLU A 172 10.85 2.25 -33.47
C GLU A 172 12.13 1.73 -34.16
N ASP A 173 13.26 2.42 -34.01
CA ASP A 173 14.52 2.06 -34.67
C ASP A 173 15.21 0.90 -33.95
N THR A 174 15.07 0.83 -32.62
CA THR A 174 15.69 -0.23 -31.80
C THR A 174 14.69 -1.28 -31.29
N ASP A 175 13.41 -1.17 -31.64
CA ASP A 175 12.31 -2.02 -31.13
C ASP A 175 12.34 -2.13 -29.59
N THR A 176 12.64 -1.01 -28.93
CA THR A 176 12.88 -0.97 -27.48
C THR A 176 11.78 -0.18 -26.78
N LEU A 177 11.21 -0.81 -25.76
CA LEU A 177 10.21 -0.21 -24.88
C LEU A 177 10.86 0.25 -23.57
N SER A 178 10.72 1.53 -23.28
CA SER A 178 11.25 2.18 -22.08
C SER A 178 10.18 2.99 -21.36
N TYR A 179 10.40 3.17 -20.05
CA TYR A 179 9.42 3.78 -19.16
C TYR A 179 10.11 4.83 -18.29
N THR A 180 9.60 6.05 -18.27
CA THR A 180 10.14 7.13 -17.45
C THR A 180 9.33 7.26 -16.16
N PHE A 181 10.01 7.03 -15.04
CA PHE A 181 9.45 7.16 -13.70
C PHE A 181 9.72 8.55 -13.12
N PRO A 182 8.85 9.05 -12.21
CA PRO A 182 9.20 10.17 -11.34
C PRO A 182 10.34 9.77 -10.41
N ASP A 183 11.00 10.75 -9.80
CA ASP A 183 12.03 10.48 -8.81
C ASP A 183 11.40 10.03 -7.48
N PHE A 184 11.87 8.91 -6.92
CA PHE A 184 11.47 8.41 -5.60
C PHE A 184 12.42 7.33 -5.09
N ASP A 185 12.54 7.24 -3.77
CA ASP A 185 13.25 6.15 -3.11
C ASP A 185 12.29 5.05 -2.65
N TYR A 186 12.72 3.79 -2.78
CA TYR A 186 12.04 2.65 -2.16
C TYR A 186 13.03 1.63 -1.58
N PRO A 187 13.65 1.90 -0.43
CA PRO A 187 14.66 1.02 0.15
C PRO A 187 14.05 -0.30 0.64
N ASP A 188 14.86 -1.37 0.64
CA ASP A 188 14.44 -2.73 1.03
C ASP A 188 13.73 -2.78 2.38
N VAL A 189 14.22 -2.03 3.37
CA VAL A 189 13.59 -1.96 4.70
C VAL A 189 12.15 -1.44 4.65
N ARG A 190 11.87 -0.46 3.78
CA ARG A 190 10.53 0.09 3.57
C ARG A 190 9.64 -0.90 2.82
N PHE A 191 10.19 -1.55 1.79
CA PHE A 191 9.50 -2.59 1.05
C PHE A 191 9.09 -3.75 1.97
N ASP A 192 10.05 -4.31 2.70
CA ASP A 192 9.83 -5.42 3.63
C ASP A 192 8.79 -5.06 4.69
N ARG A 193 8.84 -3.84 5.23
CA ARG A 193 7.83 -3.35 6.16
C ARG A 193 6.43 -3.36 5.54
N ASN A 194 6.24 -2.76 4.37
CA ASN A 194 4.94 -2.72 3.70
C ASN A 194 4.43 -4.13 3.41
N MET A 195 5.29 -5.02 2.90
CA MET A 195 4.92 -6.39 2.57
C MET A 195 4.65 -7.22 3.84
N SER A 196 5.34 -6.97 4.95
CA SER A 196 5.07 -7.65 6.23
C SER A 196 3.70 -7.31 6.81
N LEU A 197 3.19 -6.08 6.58
CA LEU A 197 1.84 -5.69 6.95
C LEU A 197 0.78 -6.36 6.05
N GLN A 198 1.17 -6.78 4.85
CA GLN A 198 0.34 -7.57 3.94
C GLN A 198 0.40 -9.06 4.23
N ALA A 199 1.54 -9.58 4.66
CA ALA A 199 1.64 -10.96 5.13
C ALA A 199 0.53 -11.19 6.17
N LYS A 200 -0.26 -12.24 5.98
CA LYS A 200 -1.35 -12.61 6.90
C LYS A 200 -0.78 -12.52 8.31
N ALA A 201 -1.31 -11.60 9.13
CA ALA A 201 -1.12 -11.71 10.56
C ALA A 201 -1.60 -13.12 10.87
N GLU A 202 -0.68 -14.00 11.29
CA GLU A 202 -1.09 -15.31 11.78
C GLU A 202 -2.25 -15.02 12.73
N PRO A 203 -3.46 -15.58 12.50
CA PRO A 203 -4.53 -15.36 13.44
C PRO A 203 -3.95 -15.79 14.77
N LYS A 204 -3.76 -14.84 15.70
CA LYS A 204 -3.45 -15.17 17.10
C LYS A 204 -4.41 -16.27 17.42
N ALA A 205 -3.89 -17.50 17.57
CA ALA A 205 -4.70 -18.71 17.58
C ALA A 205 -5.90 -18.38 18.44
N SER A 206 -7.08 -18.27 17.81
CA SER A 206 -8.26 -17.95 18.59
C SER A 206 -8.32 -19.13 19.54
N THR A 207 -8.07 -18.88 20.82
CA THR A 207 -8.30 -19.86 21.85
C THR A 207 -9.81 -20.00 21.86
N SER A 208 -10.30 -20.82 20.94
CA SER A 208 -11.71 -21.05 20.76
C SER A 208 -12.20 -21.52 22.11
N PRO A 209 -13.22 -20.87 22.70
CA PRO A 209 -13.72 -21.24 24.02
C PRO A 209 -14.19 -22.71 24.07
N ILE A 210 -14.33 -23.35 22.92
CA ILE A 210 -14.54 -24.79 22.73
C ILE A 210 -13.52 -25.63 23.49
N TRP A 211 -12.22 -25.28 23.49
CA TRP A 211 -11.21 -26.04 24.24
C TRP A 211 -11.37 -25.89 25.75
N GLY A 212 -11.78 -24.71 26.23
CA GLY A 212 -12.13 -24.48 27.63
C GLY A 212 -13.38 -25.27 28.05
N ILE A 213 -14.39 -25.34 27.17
CA ILE A 213 -15.63 -26.10 27.40
C ILE A 213 -15.34 -27.62 27.43
N ILE A 214 -14.51 -28.13 26.53
CA ILE A 214 -14.09 -29.54 26.51
C ILE A 214 -13.29 -29.90 27.77
N ALA A 215 -12.40 -29.02 28.24
CA ALA A 215 -11.65 -29.23 29.47
C ALA A 215 -12.56 -29.26 30.71
N LEU A 216 -13.57 -28.39 30.78
CA LEU A 216 -14.58 -28.38 31.85
C LEU A 216 -15.46 -29.63 31.82
N ALA A 217 -15.91 -30.06 30.64
CA ALA A 217 -16.73 -31.25 30.48
C ALA A 217 -15.98 -32.54 30.86
N THR A 218 -14.70 -32.65 30.47
CA THR A 218 -13.86 -33.80 30.84
C THR A 218 -13.57 -33.83 32.34
N LEU A 219 -13.30 -32.67 32.97
CA LEU A 219 -13.13 -32.58 34.42
C LEU A 219 -14.40 -33.01 35.18
N GLY A 220 -15.57 -32.53 34.74
CA GLY A 220 -16.87 -32.91 35.31
C GLY A 220 -17.13 -34.42 35.23
N LEU A 221 -16.86 -35.03 34.07
CA LEU A 221 -17.00 -36.47 33.88
C LEU A 221 -16.06 -37.26 34.83
N LEU A 222 -14.82 -36.79 34.99
CA LEU A 222 -13.82 -37.43 35.83
C LEU A 222 -14.24 -37.41 37.30
N VAL A 223 -14.77 -36.29 37.78
CA VAL A 223 -15.32 -36.16 39.15
C VAL A 223 -16.50 -37.10 39.36
N VAL A 224 -17.41 -37.21 38.39
CA VAL A 224 -18.55 -38.13 38.47
C VAL A 224 -18.09 -39.59 38.54
N ILE A 225 -17.13 -40.00 37.69
CA ILE A 225 -16.56 -41.35 37.72
C ILE A 225 -15.90 -41.65 39.07
N LEU A 226 -15.16 -40.68 39.62
CA LEU A 226 -14.49 -40.82 40.92
C LEU A 226 -15.50 -40.97 42.07
N LEU A 227 -16.57 -40.17 42.05
CA LEU A 227 -17.64 -40.26 43.03
C LEU A 227 -18.37 -41.61 42.97
N ILE A 228 -18.69 -42.09 41.76
CA ILE A 228 -19.31 -43.42 41.59
C ILE A 228 -18.40 -44.53 42.15
N LYS A 229 -17.09 -44.46 41.86
CA LYS A 229 -16.11 -45.43 42.39
C LYS A 229 -15.89 -45.36 43.90
N LEU A 230 -16.13 -44.20 44.53
CA LEU A 230 -16.01 -44.03 45.99
C LEU A 230 -17.31 -44.37 46.73
N SER A 231 -18.46 -44.40 46.03
CA SER A 231 -19.78 -44.76 46.58
C SER A 231 -20.14 -46.25 46.46
N LEU A 232 -19.24 -47.06 45.88
CA LEU A 232 -19.31 -48.52 45.76
C LEU A 232 -18.25 -49.15 46.66
#